data_AF-A0AAW0R2Q3-F1
#
_entry.id   AF-A0AAW0R2Q3-F1
#
_cell.length_a   1.000
_cell.length_b   1.000
_cell.length_c   1.000
_cell.angle_alpha   90.00
_cell.angle_beta   90.00
_cell.angle_gamma   90.00
#
_symmetry.space_group_name_H-M   'P 1'
#
loop_
_entity.id
_entity.type
_entity.pdbx_description
1 polymer ?
#
loop_
_entity_poly.entity_id
_entity_poly.type
_entity_poly.pdbx_seq_one_letter_code
_entity_poly.pdbx_strand_id
1 'polypeptide(L)'
;MLDTQSLIGALRLFLLTPSWFKFHIGLWLWRYTRTIVHTLSHCMYKSKPIPKEPKYTASDVTVVIATIHNAPEELHTSLETILACRPYGMIMITTQDKYNALKELVGSLQHSNIRVLCTDIANMADDDVWWPRDLIIWILAPFEDPKMGGSKDFLHDFQTERWRKYSLNADDDNFVTRWLVNYKWKTWIQHEEGCEIETTLEYGKKYLCQCSRWARSNWRSNWTSLVNERYVITSVHLSSLFY
;
A
#
# COMPACT_ATOMS: atom_id res chain seq x y z
N MET A 1 -1.82 23.84 -42.38
CA MET A 1 -0.70 22.88 -42.47
C MET A 1 0.57 23.58 -42.05
N LEU A 2 1.47 22.90 -41.33
CA LEU A 2 2.85 23.39 -41.15
C LEU A 2 3.64 23.09 -42.42
N ASP A 3 4.40 24.06 -42.91
CA ASP A 3 5.26 23.86 -44.06
C ASP A 3 6.49 23.01 -43.69
N THR A 4 6.80 22.05 -44.57
CA THR A 4 8.05 21.30 -44.65
C THR A 4 9.32 22.13 -44.45
N GLN A 5 9.48 23.31 -45.06
CA GLN A 5 10.70 24.11 -44.84
C GLN A 5 10.77 24.65 -43.42
N SER A 6 9.64 25.05 -42.84
CA SER A 6 9.56 25.50 -41.44
C SER A 6 9.93 24.39 -40.46
N LEU A 7 9.49 23.15 -40.71
CA LEU A 7 9.88 21.98 -39.93
C LEU A 7 11.39 21.67 -40.03
N ILE A 8 11.97 21.75 -41.23
CA ILE A 8 13.42 21.55 -41.46
C ILE A 8 14.23 22.66 -40.77
N GLY A 9 13.76 23.90 -40.81
CA GLY A 9 14.37 25.04 -40.10
C GLY A 9 14.37 24.84 -38.58
N ALA A 10 13.23 24.45 -38.00
CA ALA A 10 13.10 24.17 -36.57
C ALA A 10 14.00 22.99 -36.13
N LEU A 11 14.08 21.92 -36.92
CA LEU A 11 14.98 20.79 -36.67
C LEU A 11 16.46 21.22 -36.68
N ARG A 12 16.89 22.04 -37.64
CA ARG A 12 18.26 22.58 -37.67
C ARG A 12 18.56 23.46 -36.45
N LEU A 13 17.63 24.33 -36.08
CA LEU A 13 17.77 25.19 -34.90
C LEU A 13 17.89 24.35 -33.62
N PHE A 14 17.04 23.32 -33.46
CA PHE A 14 17.10 22.39 -32.32
C PHE A 14 18.41 21.59 -32.28
N LEU A 15 18.91 21.11 -33.43
CA LEU A 15 20.20 20.42 -33.50
C LEU A 15 21.37 21.31 -33.05
N LEU A 16 21.29 22.63 -33.24
CA LEU A 16 22.29 23.60 -32.78
C LEU A 16 22.18 23.97 -31.29
N THR A 17 21.11 23.61 -30.56
CA THR A 17 21.01 23.99 -29.14
C THR A 17 21.99 23.23 -28.24
N PRO A 18 22.43 23.80 -27.10
CA PRO A 18 23.30 23.12 -26.14
C PRO A 18 22.73 21.80 -25.61
N SER A 19 23.61 20.85 -25.27
CA SER A 19 23.23 19.53 -24.76
C SER A 19 22.42 19.59 -23.45
N TRP A 20 22.67 20.57 -22.59
CA TRP A 20 21.88 20.77 -21.36
C TRP A 20 20.43 21.14 -21.64
N PHE A 21 20.16 21.89 -22.72
CA PHE A 21 18.81 22.31 -23.11
C PHE A 21 18.03 21.12 -23.69
N LYS A 22 18.70 20.30 -24.51
CA LYS A 22 18.15 19.02 -25.02
C LYS A 22 17.85 18.06 -23.87
N PHE A 23 18.73 17.96 -22.87
CA PHE A 23 18.51 17.16 -21.67
C PHE A 23 17.33 17.68 -20.82
N HIS A 24 17.21 18.99 -20.63
CA HIS A 24 16.08 19.59 -19.92
C HIS A 24 14.75 19.33 -20.65
N ILE A 25 14.71 19.46 -21.99
CA ILE A 25 13.54 19.09 -22.80
C ILE A 25 13.23 17.59 -22.67
N GLY A 26 14.24 16.73 -22.64
CA GLY A 26 14.06 15.29 -22.37
C GLY A 26 13.40 15.01 -21.02
N LEU A 27 13.87 15.64 -19.94
CA LEU A 27 13.26 15.53 -18.61
C LEU A 27 11.84 16.13 -18.55
N TRP A 28 11.61 17.24 -19.25
CA TRP A 28 10.30 17.90 -19.36
C TRP A 28 9.30 16.98 -20.07
N LEU A 29 9.66 16.45 -21.25
CA LEU A 29 8.84 15.52 -22.02
C LEU A 29 8.59 14.23 -21.23
N TRP A 30 9.60 13.66 -20.58
CA TRP A 30 9.45 12.51 -19.70
C TRP A 30 8.43 12.79 -18.58
N ARG A 31 8.56 13.92 -17.88
CA ARG A 31 7.65 14.31 -16.78
C ARG A 31 6.20 14.40 -17.25
N TYR A 32 5.93 15.10 -18.34
CA TYR A 32 4.55 15.27 -18.82
C TYR A 32 3.99 14.02 -19.49
N THR A 33 4.80 13.25 -20.21
CA THR A 33 4.37 11.95 -20.77
C THR A 33 3.98 10.98 -19.66
N ARG A 34 4.81 10.89 -18.61
CA ARG A 34 4.49 10.20 -17.34
C ARG A 34 3.13 10.66 -16.80
N THR A 35 2.97 11.96 -16.50
CA THR A 35 1.72 12.50 -15.96
C THR A 35 0.50 12.15 -16.81
N ILE A 36 0.58 12.31 -18.14
CA ILE A 36 -0.52 11.97 -19.06
C ILE A 36 -0.88 10.48 -18.99
N VAL A 37 0.11 9.58 -18.96
CA VAL A 37 -0.11 8.14 -18.82
C VAL A 37 -0.78 7.78 -17.48
N HIS A 38 -0.39 8.43 -16.37
CA HIS A 38 -1.08 8.22 -15.09
C HIS A 38 -2.50 8.75 -15.08
N THR A 39 -2.75 9.97 -15.58
CA THR A 39 -4.11 10.51 -15.66
C THR A 39 -5.01 9.62 -16.52
N LEU A 40 -4.54 9.19 -17.70
CA LEU A 40 -5.29 8.28 -18.55
C LEU A 40 -5.50 6.91 -17.88
N SER A 41 -4.47 6.33 -17.26
CA SER A 41 -4.63 5.03 -16.57
C SER A 41 -5.56 5.11 -15.38
N HIS A 42 -5.58 6.21 -14.63
CA HIS A 42 -6.49 6.43 -13.50
C HIS A 42 -7.93 6.60 -14.01
N CYS A 43 -8.17 7.44 -15.02
CA CYS A 43 -9.49 7.61 -15.63
C CYS A 43 -10.02 6.36 -16.38
N MET A 44 -9.14 5.43 -16.75
CA MET A 44 -9.49 4.14 -17.36
C MET A 44 -9.54 2.98 -16.35
N TYR A 45 -9.05 3.18 -15.12
CA TYR A 45 -9.03 2.15 -14.10
C TYR A 45 -10.45 1.83 -13.62
N LYS A 46 -10.70 0.56 -13.27
CA LYS A 46 -11.98 0.13 -12.71
C LYS A 46 -11.81 -0.90 -11.60
N SER A 47 -12.46 -0.61 -10.48
CA SER A 47 -12.86 -1.56 -9.46
C SER A 47 -13.56 -2.78 -10.06
N LYS A 48 -13.44 -3.95 -9.43
CA LYS A 48 -14.29 -5.10 -9.81
C LYS A 48 -15.73 -4.87 -9.30
N PRO A 49 -16.77 -5.42 -9.95
CA PRO A 49 -18.08 -5.48 -9.35
C PRO A 49 -18.12 -6.49 -8.19
N ILE A 50 -18.90 -6.19 -7.14
CA ILE A 50 -19.21 -7.15 -6.07
C ILE A 50 -20.01 -8.32 -6.68
N PRO A 51 -19.67 -9.60 -6.39
CA PRO A 51 -20.41 -10.75 -6.90
C PRO A 51 -21.81 -10.84 -6.29
N LYS A 52 -22.80 -11.28 -7.09
CA LYS A 52 -24.20 -11.42 -6.65
C LYS A 52 -24.39 -12.47 -5.54
N GLU A 53 -23.57 -13.51 -5.57
CA GLU A 53 -23.55 -14.61 -4.60
C GLU A 53 -22.12 -14.71 -4.06
N PRO A 54 -21.77 -13.95 -3.00
CA PRO A 54 -20.42 -13.95 -2.46
C PRO A 54 -20.10 -15.26 -1.74
N LYS A 55 -18.96 -15.87 -2.08
CA LYS A 55 -18.47 -17.12 -1.49
C LYS A 55 -18.02 -16.99 -0.03
N TYR A 56 -17.74 -15.76 0.42
CA TYR A 56 -17.20 -15.42 1.73
C TYR A 56 -17.95 -14.23 2.33
N THR A 57 -18.02 -14.14 3.65
CA THR A 57 -18.81 -13.17 4.41
C THR A 57 -18.00 -12.56 5.55
N ALA A 58 -18.52 -11.50 6.20
CA ALA A 58 -17.87 -10.94 7.39
C ALA A 58 -17.77 -11.93 8.58
N SER A 59 -18.58 -13.00 8.60
CA SER A 59 -18.49 -14.05 9.62
C SER A 59 -17.32 -15.02 9.40
N ASP A 60 -16.60 -14.91 8.28
CA ASP A 60 -15.36 -15.63 7.98
C ASP A 60 -14.10 -14.79 8.31
N VAL A 61 -14.28 -13.57 8.84
CA VAL A 61 -13.26 -12.50 8.93
C VAL A 61 -12.89 -12.20 10.38
N THR A 62 -11.62 -12.37 10.75
CA THR A 62 -11.06 -11.83 12.01
C THR A 62 -10.50 -10.42 11.74
N VAL A 63 -10.15 -9.64 12.77
CA VAL A 63 -9.39 -8.37 12.63
C VAL A 63 -8.26 -8.35 13.67
N VAL A 64 -6.99 -8.18 13.25
CA VAL A 64 -5.82 -8.12 14.14
C VAL A 64 -5.20 -6.72 14.09
N ILE A 65 -5.22 -6.02 15.23
CA ILE A 65 -4.76 -4.64 15.35
C ILE A 65 -3.52 -4.59 16.25
N ALA A 66 -2.35 -4.48 15.65
CA ALA A 66 -1.11 -4.15 16.36
C ALA A 66 -1.08 -2.65 16.67
N THR A 67 -0.98 -2.27 17.95
CA THR A 67 -0.96 -0.88 18.38
C THR A 67 0.04 -0.64 19.50
N ILE A 68 0.72 0.50 19.43
CA ILE A 68 1.57 1.06 20.49
C ILE A 68 1.09 2.44 20.93
N HIS A 69 -0.21 2.74 20.71
CA HIS A 69 -0.75 4.07 20.94
C HIS A 69 -0.68 4.50 22.41
N ASN A 70 -0.53 5.80 22.65
CA ASN A 70 -0.36 6.36 23.99
C ASN A 70 -1.69 6.86 24.60
N ALA A 71 -2.74 6.99 23.79
CA ALA A 71 -4.06 7.50 24.15
C ALA A 71 -5.13 6.50 23.65
N PRO A 72 -5.30 5.33 24.30
CA PRO A 72 -6.21 4.28 23.83
C PRO A 72 -7.66 4.76 23.66
N GLU A 73 -8.09 5.78 24.39
CA GLU A 73 -9.37 6.46 24.23
C GLU A 73 -9.62 6.99 22.80
N GLU A 74 -8.57 7.44 22.09
CA GLU A 74 -8.68 7.88 20.68
C GLU A 74 -8.99 6.71 19.72
N LEU A 75 -8.79 5.46 20.16
CA LEU A 75 -9.12 4.28 19.37
C LEU A 75 -10.60 3.89 19.45
N HIS A 76 -11.38 4.41 20.41
CA HIS A 76 -12.75 3.94 20.68
C HIS A 76 -13.63 3.94 19.41
N THR A 77 -13.71 5.08 18.72
CA THR A 77 -14.48 5.24 17.47
C THR A 77 -13.98 4.33 16.34
N SER A 78 -12.67 4.12 16.24
CA SER A 78 -12.05 3.21 15.27
C SER A 78 -12.40 1.74 15.57
N LEU A 79 -12.47 1.36 16.85
CA LEU A 79 -12.88 0.01 17.26
C LEU A 79 -14.39 -0.20 17.06
N GLU A 80 -15.24 0.75 17.44
CA GLU A 80 -16.69 0.70 17.21
C GLU A 80 -17.03 0.55 15.72
N THR A 81 -16.40 1.36 14.86
CA THR A 81 -16.63 1.25 13.41
C THR A 81 -16.18 -0.10 12.86
N ILE A 82 -15.09 -0.69 13.36
CA ILE A 82 -14.65 -2.05 12.99
C ILE A 82 -15.59 -3.13 13.57
N LEU A 83 -16.11 -2.97 14.78
CA LEU A 83 -17.05 -3.94 15.38
C LEU A 83 -18.41 -3.93 14.64
N ALA A 84 -18.80 -2.77 14.09
CA ALA A 84 -19.95 -2.66 13.19
C ALA A 84 -19.78 -3.42 11.86
N CYS A 85 -18.59 -3.96 11.52
CA CYS A 85 -18.45 -4.94 10.42
C CYS A 85 -19.14 -6.27 10.72
N ARG A 86 -19.40 -6.57 12.00
CA ARG A 86 -19.69 -7.91 12.53
C ARG A 86 -18.64 -8.96 12.09
N PRO A 87 -17.34 -8.72 12.37
CA PRO A 87 -16.31 -9.71 12.11
C PRO A 87 -16.52 -10.92 13.04
N TYR A 88 -16.02 -12.09 12.62
CA TYR A 88 -15.91 -13.29 13.47
C TYR A 88 -15.28 -12.97 14.84
N GLY A 89 -14.23 -12.15 14.84
CA GLY A 89 -13.61 -11.64 16.06
C GLY A 89 -12.56 -10.57 15.81
N MET A 90 -12.04 -10.03 16.89
CA MET A 90 -10.97 -9.04 16.90
C MET A 90 -9.86 -9.47 17.87
N ILE A 91 -8.61 -9.26 17.48
CA ILE A 91 -7.41 -9.48 18.28
C ILE A 91 -6.66 -8.15 18.32
N MET A 92 -6.29 -7.68 19.51
CA MET A 92 -5.46 -6.49 19.68
C MET A 92 -4.13 -6.88 20.29
N ILE A 93 -3.03 -6.41 19.70
CA ILE A 93 -1.67 -6.72 20.13
C ILE A 93 -1.02 -5.40 20.58
N THR A 94 -0.50 -5.36 21.80
CA THR A 94 0.15 -4.18 22.38
C THR A 94 1.36 -4.54 23.23
N THR A 95 2.19 -3.54 23.57
CA THR A 95 3.27 -3.70 24.56
C THR A 95 2.74 -3.81 25.99
N GLN A 96 3.52 -4.45 26.86
CA GLN A 96 3.15 -4.78 28.25
C GLN A 96 2.76 -3.56 29.11
N ASP A 97 3.34 -2.39 28.86
CA ASP A 97 3.02 -1.11 29.52
C ASP A 97 1.59 -0.61 29.22
N LYS A 98 1.04 -0.97 28.06
CA LYS A 98 -0.25 -0.49 27.53
C LYS A 98 -1.39 -1.50 27.65
N TYR A 99 -1.08 -2.75 27.94
CA TYR A 99 -2.05 -3.85 28.04
C TYR A 99 -3.25 -3.52 28.94
N ASN A 100 -3.01 -2.95 30.12
CA ASN A 100 -4.09 -2.70 31.09
C ASN A 100 -5.07 -1.62 30.60
N ALA A 101 -4.58 -0.49 30.08
CA ALA A 101 -5.42 0.59 29.57
C ALA A 101 -6.19 0.16 28.30
N LEU A 102 -5.57 -0.63 27.43
CA LEU A 102 -6.25 -1.19 26.25
C LEU A 102 -7.32 -2.23 26.63
N LYS A 103 -7.07 -3.01 27.70
CA LYS A 103 -8.04 -3.98 28.25
C LYS A 103 -9.23 -3.31 28.93
N GLU A 104 -9.02 -2.14 29.56
CA GLU A 104 -10.09 -1.32 30.13
C GLU A 104 -10.99 -0.75 29.02
N LEU A 105 -10.41 -0.21 27.95
CA LEU A 105 -11.12 0.23 26.73
C LEU A 105 -11.93 -0.91 26.09
N VAL A 106 -11.33 -2.09 25.92
CA VAL A 106 -12.04 -3.26 25.38
C VAL A 106 -13.16 -3.73 26.33
N GLY A 107 -13.00 -3.52 27.63
CA GLY A 107 -14.04 -3.74 28.63
C GLY A 107 -15.25 -2.79 28.48
N SER A 108 -15.03 -1.50 28.18
CA SER A 108 -16.12 -0.53 28.00
C SER A 108 -16.95 -0.78 26.74
N LEU A 109 -16.36 -1.42 25.72
CA LEU A 109 -17.05 -1.80 24.47
C LEU A 109 -18.03 -2.97 24.62
N GLN A 110 -17.98 -3.74 25.73
CA GLN A 110 -18.90 -4.86 26.04
C GLN A 110 -19.01 -5.98 24.98
N HIS A 111 -18.07 -6.07 24.03
CA HIS A 111 -18.06 -7.06 22.95
C HIS A 111 -17.27 -8.34 23.33
N SER A 112 -17.94 -9.50 23.25
CA SER A 112 -17.35 -10.80 23.63
C SER A 112 -16.42 -11.43 22.60
N ASN A 113 -16.36 -10.89 21.37
CA ASN A 113 -15.53 -11.39 20.28
C ASN A 113 -14.15 -10.68 20.17
N ILE A 114 -13.78 -9.85 21.16
CA ILE A 114 -12.48 -9.16 21.24
C ILE A 114 -11.52 -9.91 22.16
N ARG A 115 -10.24 -10.02 21.76
CA ARG A 115 -9.13 -10.55 22.55
C ARG A 115 -8.00 -9.53 22.61
N VAL A 116 -7.39 -9.32 23.77
CA VAL A 116 -6.21 -8.46 23.93
C VAL A 116 -5.02 -9.31 24.34
N LEU A 117 -3.91 -9.16 23.62
CA LEU A 117 -2.64 -9.85 23.79
C LEU A 117 -1.52 -8.83 24.09
N CYS A 118 -0.50 -9.26 24.82
CA CYS A 118 0.66 -8.44 25.17
C CYS A 118 1.99 -9.15 24.95
N THR A 119 3.03 -8.36 24.70
CA THR A 119 4.42 -8.81 24.54
C THR A 119 5.38 -7.75 25.11
N ASP A 120 6.54 -8.18 25.59
CA ASP A 120 7.61 -7.29 26.05
C ASP A 120 8.24 -6.48 24.90
N ILE A 121 8.20 -7.01 23.68
CA ILE A 121 8.66 -6.35 22.45
C ILE A 121 7.59 -6.53 21.38
N ALA A 122 6.87 -5.44 21.04
CA ALA A 122 6.04 -5.41 19.86
C ALA A 122 6.91 -5.14 18.62
N ASN A 123 7.05 -6.15 17.77
CA ASN A 123 7.70 -6.04 16.46
C ASN A 123 6.70 -6.54 15.40
N MET A 124 6.61 -5.86 14.27
CA MET A 124 5.82 -6.35 13.14
C MET A 124 6.60 -7.47 12.44
N ALA A 125 6.05 -8.67 12.50
CA ALA A 125 6.43 -9.83 11.72
C ALA A 125 5.18 -10.67 11.48
N ASP A 126 4.88 -11.00 10.23
CA ASP A 126 3.57 -11.54 9.86
C ASP A 126 3.51 -13.06 10.00
N ASP A 127 3.13 -13.52 11.20
CA ASP A 127 2.43 -14.79 11.41
C ASP A 127 0.97 -14.65 11.92
N ASP A 128 0.47 -13.43 12.24
CA ASP A 128 -0.95 -13.14 12.58
C ASP A 128 -1.40 -11.70 12.21
N VAL A 129 -2.19 -11.48 11.14
CA VAL A 129 -2.71 -10.13 10.71
C VAL A 129 -4.12 -10.18 10.07
N TRP A 130 -5.00 -9.19 10.38
CA TRP A 130 -6.22 -8.87 9.62
C TRP A 130 -6.61 -7.37 9.73
N TRP A 131 -6.78 -6.54 8.69
CA TRP A 131 -7.80 -6.53 7.59
C TRP A 131 -9.24 -6.09 8.00
N PRO A 132 -9.67 -4.81 7.78
CA PRO A 132 -11.05 -4.35 8.05
C PRO A 132 -12.08 -4.51 6.89
N ARG A 133 -13.36 -4.68 7.27
CA ARG A 133 -14.61 -4.68 6.45
C ARG A 133 -14.45 -5.18 5.01
N ASP A 134 -14.45 -4.28 4.03
CA ASP A 134 -14.55 -4.57 2.60
C ASP A 134 -13.19 -4.80 1.94
N LEU A 135 -12.10 -4.50 2.66
CA LEU A 135 -10.72 -4.75 2.19
C LEU A 135 -10.48 -6.24 1.92
N ILE A 136 -11.17 -7.13 2.63
CA ILE A 136 -11.14 -8.58 2.37
C ILE A 136 -11.83 -8.95 1.06
N ILE A 137 -12.91 -8.27 0.68
CA ILE A 137 -13.57 -8.46 -0.62
C ILE A 137 -12.59 -8.08 -1.75
N TRP A 138 -11.75 -7.05 -1.51
CA TRP A 138 -10.70 -6.63 -2.45
C TRP A 138 -9.50 -7.58 -2.51
N ILE A 139 -9.04 -8.05 -1.36
CA ILE A 139 -7.90 -8.97 -1.29
C ILE A 139 -8.26 -10.33 -1.86
N LEU A 140 -9.48 -10.84 -1.65
CA LEU A 140 -9.91 -12.15 -2.17
C LEU A 140 -10.23 -12.13 -3.67
N ALA A 141 -10.60 -10.97 -4.23
CA ALA A 141 -11.01 -10.82 -5.63
C ALA A 141 -10.04 -11.38 -6.69
N PRO A 142 -8.71 -11.49 -6.48
CA PRO A 142 -7.79 -12.16 -7.40
C PRO A 142 -7.48 -13.62 -7.01
N PHE A 143 -7.74 -14.05 -5.76
CA PHE A 143 -7.52 -15.44 -5.28
C PHE A 143 -8.54 -16.46 -5.84
N GLU A 144 -9.54 -16.00 -6.60
CA GLU A 144 -10.34 -16.87 -7.46
C GLU A 144 -9.54 -17.45 -8.66
N ASP A 145 -8.34 -16.93 -8.93
CA ASP A 145 -7.35 -17.62 -9.77
C ASP A 145 -6.56 -18.64 -8.90
N PRO A 146 -6.58 -19.95 -9.24
CA PRO A 146 -5.89 -20.99 -8.45
C PRO A 146 -4.36 -20.91 -8.45
N LYS A 147 -3.75 -19.87 -9.05
CA LYS A 147 -2.31 -19.56 -8.97
C LYS A 147 -1.89 -18.76 -7.72
N MET A 148 -2.82 -18.48 -6.80
CA MET A 148 -2.61 -17.61 -5.64
C MET A 148 -2.48 -18.45 -4.35
N GLY A 149 -1.26 -18.67 -3.84
CA GLY A 149 -1.01 -19.46 -2.62
C GLY A 149 0.36 -19.18 -1.97
N GLY A 150 0.36 -18.84 -0.67
CA GLY A 150 1.53 -18.35 0.05
C GLY A 150 2.52 -19.46 0.41
N SER A 151 3.83 -19.15 0.39
CA SER A 151 4.91 -20.12 0.61
C SER A 151 5.88 -19.69 1.71
N LYS A 152 6.65 -20.64 2.25
CA LYS A 152 7.73 -20.39 3.23
C LYS A 152 8.78 -19.39 2.74
N ASP A 153 8.91 -19.25 1.43
CA ASP A 153 9.83 -18.31 0.77
C ASP A 153 9.52 -16.86 1.16
N PHE A 154 8.23 -16.52 1.40
CA PHE A 154 7.80 -15.20 1.86
C PHE A 154 8.49 -14.78 3.18
N LEU A 155 8.51 -15.68 4.17
CA LEU A 155 9.11 -15.40 5.48
C LEU A 155 10.63 -15.20 5.37
N HIS A 156 11.29 -15.90 4.44
CA HIS A 156 12.72 -15.72 4.19
C HIS A 156 13.01 -14.39 3.49
N ASP A 157 12.26 -14.07 2.43
CA ASP A 157 12.42 -12.83 1.66
C ASP A 157 12.14 -11.59 2.55
N PHE A 158 11.11 -11.66 3.40
CA PHE A 158 10.73 -10.57 4.32
C PHE A 158 11.82 -10.31 5.37
N GLN A 159 12.26 -11.35 6.09
CA GLN A 159 13.29 -11.24 7.12
C GLN A 159 14.68 -10.85 6.58
N THR A 160 14.90 -10.91 5.26
CA THR A 160 16.19 -10.62 4.63
C THR A 160 16.18 -9.37 3.73
N GLU A 161 15.09 -8.60 3.65
CA GLU A 161 15.03 -7.42 2.77
C GLU A 161 16.12 -6.39 3.08
N ARG A 162 16.87 -6.00 2.04
CA ARG A 162 18.02 -5.11 2.16
C ARG A 162 18.10 -4.08 1.04
N TRP A 163 18.11 -2.81 1.41
CA TRP A 163 18.55 -1.74 0.52
C TRP A 163 20.08 -1.60 0.56
N ARG A 164 20.73 -2.21 -0.46
CA ARG A 164 22.19 -2.24 -0.69
C ARG A 164 22.99 -2.97 0.38
N LYS A 165 23.19 -2.37 1.56
CA LYS A 165 23.92 -2.92 2.71
C LYS A 165 23.14 -2.80 4.04
N TYR A 166 21.99 -2.13 4.01
CA TYR A 166 21.15 -1.87 5.18
C TYR A 166 19.90 -2.73 5.07
N SER A 167 19.50 -3.39 6.15
CA SER A 167 18.16 -3.99 6.21
C SER A 167 17.09 -2.91 6.12
N LEU A 168 15.95 -3.26 5.52
CA LEU A 168 14.73 -2.48 5.62
C LEU A 168 13.89 -3.09 6.75
N ASN A 169 13.45 -2.23 7.68
CA ASN A 169 12.72 -2.58 8.90
C ASN A 169 11.50 -1.64 9.04
N ALA A 170 10.89 -1.28 7.92
CA ALA A 170 9.76 -0.35 7.74
C ALA A 170 9.35 -0.36 6.26
N ASP A 171 8.12 0.10 5.98
CA ASP A 171 7.46 0.00 4.65
C ASP A 171 7.07 -1.45 4.29
N ASP A 172 6.56 -2.19 5.28
CA ASP A 172 6.20 -3.60 5.18
C ASP A 172 5.06 -3.85 4.16
N ASP A 173 4.12 -2.91 4.05
CA ASP A 173 3.07 -2.84 3.03
C ASP A 173 3.65 -2.76 1.60
N ASN A 174 4.71 -1.96 1.46
CA ASN A 174 5.48 -1.84 0.23
C ASN A 174 6.23 -3.15 -0.07
N PHE A 175 6.85 -3.81 0.92
CA PHE A 175 7.44 -5.16 0.72
C PHE A 175 6.39 -6.17 0.25
N VAL A 176 5.25 -6.30 0.94
CA VAL A 176 4.21 -7.30 0.60
C VAL A 176 3.72 -7.09 -0.83
N THR A 177 3.49 -5.83 -1.21
CA THR A 177 3.11 -5.46 -2.59
C THR A 177 4.21 -5.82 -3.59
N ARG A 178 5.48 -5.52 -3.29
CA ARG A 178 6.65 -5.85 -4.12
C ARG A 178 6.79 -7.38 -4.30
N TRP A 179 6.67 -8.14 -3.23
CA TRP A 179 6.78 -9.60 -3.22
C TRP A 179 5.69 -10.26 -4.08
N LEU A 180 4.42 -9.86 -3.90
CA LEU A 180 3.31 -10.35 -4.71
C LEU A 180 3.54 -10.09 -6.21
N VAL A 181 3.99 -8.87 -6.58
CA VAL A 181 4.29 -8.53 -7.98
C VAL A 181 5.49 -9.35 -8.52
N ASN A 182 6.55 -9.53 -7.72
CA ASN A 182 7.74 -10.31 -8.09
C ASN A 182 7.41 -11.79 -8.37
N TYR A 183 6.58 -12.41 -7.52
CA TYR A 183 6.11 -13.79 -7.69
C TYR A 183 4.92 -13.91 -8.67
N LYS A 184 4.58 -12.83 -9.40
CA LYS A 184 3.57 -12.76 -10.49
C LYS A 184 2.13 -13.04 -10.05
N TRP A 185 1.81 -12.67 -8.82
CA TRP A 185 0.46 -12.70 -8.29
C TRP A 185 -0.41 -11.62 -8.94
N LYS A 186 -1.73 -11.83 -8.94
CA LYS A 186 -2.69 -10.81 -9.36
C LYS A 186 -2.99 -9.90 -8.17
N THR A 187 -2.64 -8.63 -8.27
CA THR A 187 -3.06 -7.59 -7.32
C THR A 187 -4.18 -6.75 -7.95
N TRP A 188 -5.03 -6.16 -7.11
CA TRP A 188 -6.07 -5.21 -7.52
C TRP A 188 -6.19 -4.12 -6.45
N ILE A 189 -6.28 -2.87 -6.87
CA ILE A 189 -6.65 -1.74 -6.01
C ILE A 189 -8.16 -1.53 -6.19
N GLN A 190 -8.93 -1.26 -5.14
CA GLN A 190 -10.32 -0.82 -5.27
C GLN A 190 -10.42 0.69 -5.01
N HIS A 191 -11.41 1.33 -5.62
CA HIS A 191 -11.55 2.77 -5.68
C HIS A 191 -13.05 3.13 -5.78
N GLU A 192 -13.80 2.71 -4.76
CA GLU A 192 -15.24 2.98 -4.60
C GLU A 192 -15.47 3.69 -3.26
N GLU A 193 -16.48 4.56 -3.19
CA GLU A 193 -16.86 5.30 -1.96
C GLU A 193 -17.09 4.36 -0.77
N GLY A 194 -17.71 3.21 -1.02
CA GLY A 194 -17.99 2.18 0.01
C GLY A 194 -16.75 1.47 0.58
N CYS A 195 -15.54 1.78 0.13
CA CYS A 195 -14.29 1.26 0.72
C CYS A 195 -13.23 2.33 0.99
N GLU A 196 -13.61 3.60 1.04
CA GLU A 196 -12.72 4.67 1.50
C GLU A 196 -12.44 4.50 3.01
N ILE A 197 -11.20 4.78 3.41
CA ILE A 197 -10.75 4.69 4.81
C ILE A 197 -10.20 6.06 5.20
N GLU A 198 -10.97 6.82 5.97
CA GLU A 198 -10.53 8.08 6.53
C GLU A 198 -9.41 7.87 7.58
N THR A 199 -8.45 8.79 7.63
CA THR A 199 -7.40 8.80 8.65
C THR A 199 -7.18 10.20 9.19
N THR A 200 -7.03 10.32 10.51
CA THR A 200 -6.64 11.56 11.16
C THR A 200 -5.17 11.86 10.84
N LEU A 201 -4.92 12.93 10.10
CA LEU A 201 -3.54 13.39 9.85
C LEU A 201 -2.99 14.11 11.08
N GLU A 202 -1.72 13.87 11.41
CA GLU A 202 -1.01 14.70 12.39
C GLU A 202 -0.86 16.15 11.89
N TYR A 203 -0.74 17.11 12.81
CA TYR A 203 -0.61 18.52 12.47
C TYR A 203 0.82 19.05 12.64
N GLY A 204 1.17 20.06 11.82
CA GLY A 204 2.41 20.84 11.97
C GLY A 204 3.70 20.06 11.73
N LYS A 205 4.67 20.18 12.65
CA LYS A 205 6.03 19.63 12.46
C LYS A 205 6.08 18.11 12.37
N LYS A 206 5.17 17.39 13.06
CA LYS A 206 5.15 15.92 13.02
C LYS A 206 4.77 15.40 11.63
N TYR A 207 3.75 16.00 11.01
CA TYR A 207 3.34 15.72 9.63
C TYR A 207 4.50 15.86 8.63
N LEU A 208 5.32 16.90 8.76
CA LEU A 208 6.51 17.08 7.91
C LEU A 208 7.54 15.96 8.12
N CYS A 209 7.70 15.44 9.34
CA CYS A 209 8.52 14.26 9.62
C CYS A 209 7.91 12.96 9.06
N GLN A 210 6.59 12.81 9.12
CA GLN A 210 5.83 11.69 8.52
C GLN A 210 5.98 11.66 6.99
N CYS A 211 5.76 12.79 6.31
CA CYS A 211 6.01 12.94 4.87
C CYS A 211 7.49 12.71 4.52
N SER A 212 8.42 13.18 5.36
CA SER A 212 9.86 12.92 5.18
C SER A 212 10.25 11.46 5.43
N ARG A 213 9.47 10.68 6.19
CA ARG A 213 9.63 9.22 6.32
C ARG A 213 9.15 8.54 5.04
N TRP A 214 7.88 8.74 4.65
CA TRP A 214 7.30 8.16 3.44
C TRP A 214 8.13 8.44 2.18
N ALA A 215 8.53 9.69 1.94
CA ALA A 215 9.33 10.06 0.77
C ALA A 215 10.69 9.34 0.70
N ARG A 216 11.31 9.05 1.86
CA ARG A 216 12.58 8.30 1.93
C ARG A 216 12.38 6.80 1.70
N SER A 217 11.26 6.22 2.15
CA SER A 217 10.99 4.80 1.94
C SER A 217 10.55 4.52 0.51
N ASN A 218 9.56 5.26 -0.03
CA ASN A 218 9.09 5.15 -1.41
C ASN A 218 10.24 5.22 -2.43
N TRP A 219 11.24 6.08 -2.21
CA TRP A 219 12.43 6.15 -3.07
C TRP A 219 13.25 4.84 -3.07
N ARG A 220 13.40 4.17 -1.93
CA ARG A 220 14.14 2.90 -1.80
C ARG A 220 13.34 1.72 -2.32
N SER A 221 12.05 1.66 -2.01
CA SER A 221 11.07 0.70 -2.54
C SER A 221 11.09 0.74 -4.08
N ASN A 222 10.74 1.89 -4.67
CA ASN A 222 10.65 2.04 -6.13
C ASN A 222 12.00 1.79 -6.84
N TRP A 223 13.14 2.19 -6.27
CA TRP A 223 14.44 1.85 -6.83
C TRP A 223 14.64 0.33 -6.91
N THR A 224 14.29 -0.40 -5.86
CA THR A 224 14.47 -1.86 -5.79
C THR A 224 13.55 -2.57 -6.78
N SER A 225 12.27 -2.17 -6.83
CA SER A 225 11.27 -2.67 -7.78
C SER A 225 11.68 -2.44 -9.25
N LEU A 226 12.27 -1.29 -9.57
CA LEU A 226 12.64 -0.91 -10.94
C LEU A 226 14.01 -1.43 -11.39
N VAL A 227 15.00 -1.54 -10.49
CA VAL A 227 16.41 -1.83 -10.85
C VAL A 227 16.83 -3.26 -10.52
N ASN A 228 16.32 -3.83 -9.42
CA ASN A 228 16.65 -5.19 -9.00
C ASN A 228 15.64 -6.19 -9.55
N GLU A 229 14.34 -6.02 -9.23
CA GLU A 229 13.28 -6.98 -9.57
C GLU A 229 12.74 -6.83 -10.99
N ARG A 230 12.55 -5.59 -11.47
CA ARG A 230 12.21 -5.20 -12.85
C ARG A 230 10.84 -5.66 -13.37
N TYR A 231 10.14 -6.58 -12.69
CA TYR A 231 8.85 -7.13 -13.13
C TYR A 231 7.77 -6.05 -13.36
N VAL A 232 7.77 -4.97 -12.58
CA VAL A 232 6.94 -3.78 -12.75
C VAL A 232 7.00 -3.21 -14.18
N ILE A 233 8.17 -3.26 -14.81
CA ILE A 233 8.42 -2.73 -16.16
C ILE A 233 7.81 -3.67 -17.23
N THR A 234 7.63 -4.95 -16.91
CA THR A 234 7.06 -5.97 -17.82
C THR A 234 5.56 -6.18 -17.67
N SER A 235 4.94 -5.70 -16.59
CA SER A 235 3.52 -5.92 -16.31
C SER A 235 2.67 -4.70 -16.69
N VAL A 236 2.01 -4.80 -17.85
CA VAL A 236 1.20 -3.74 -18.50
C VAL A 236 0.07 -3.20 -17.60
N HIS A 237 -0.35 -3.94 -16.56
CA HIS A 237 -1.38 -3.52 -15.61
C HIS A 237 -0.84 -2.81 -14.36
N LEU A 238 0.47 -2.87 -14.10
CA LEU A 238 1.13 -2.33 -12.90
C LEU A 238 2.13 -1.22 -13.22
N SER A 239 2.58 -1.12 -14.47
CA SER A 239 3.46 -0.06 -14.95
C SER A 239 2.88 1.35 -14.81
N SER A 240 1.57 1.52 -14.54
CA SER A 240 0.93 2.81 -14.29
C SER A 240 0.72 3.15 -12.81
N LEU A 241 1.19 2.31 -11.87
CA LEU A 241 1.06 2.51 -10.43
C LEU A 241 2.40 2.81 -9.72
N PHE A 242 3.52 2.34 -10.27
CA PHE A 242 4.88 2.56 -9.72
C PHE A 242 5.67 3.69 -10.39
N TYR A 243 5.17 4.20 -11.52
CA TYR A 243 5.91 5.11 -12.41
C TYR A 243 5.63 6.59 -12.22
#